data_AF-A0A3R6Z4V0-F1
#
_entry.id   AF-A0A3R6Z4V0-F1
#
_cell.length_a   1.000
_cell.length_b   1.000
_cell.length_c   1.000
_cell.angle_alpha   90.00
_cell.angle_beta   90.00
_cell.angle_gamma   90.00
#
_symmetry.space_group_name_H-M   'P 1'
#
loop_
_entity.id
_entity.type
_entity.pdbx_description
1 polymer ?
#
loop_
_entity_poly.entity_id
_entity_poly.type
_entity_poly.pdbx_seq_one_letter_code
_entity_poly.pdbx_strand_id
1 'polypeptide(L)' 'MPSTPRFTVTQDDKMVYVEIHVPYVRVTEMEYHIDGTSFTFWCKPYLLNLTFPGGVVDDDRAKAVYDINKVTRSFIGNM' A
#
# COMPACT_ATOMS: atom_id res chain seq x y z
N MET A 1 -9.24 18.64 0.26
CA MET A 1 -8.27 17.90 1.10
C MET A 1 -8.35 16.44 0.70
N PRO A 2 -7.23 15.72 0.54
CA PRO A 2 -7.27 14.28 0.30
C PRO A 2 -7.91 13.57 1.49
N SER A 3 -8.58 12.45 1.22
CA SER A 3 -9.20 11.61 2.24
C SER A 3 -8.27 10.48 2.65
N THR A 4 -8.20 10.13 3.93
CA THR A 4 -7.46 8.95 4.35
C THR A 4 -8.31 7.70 4.09
N PRO A 5 -7.85 6.74 3.28
CA PRO A 5 -8.59 5.51 3.04
C PRO A 5 -8.59 4.64 4.31
N ARG A 6 -9.55 3.75 4.44
CA ARG A 6 -9.47 2.68 5.44
C ARG A 6 -8.38 1.71 5.01
N PHE A 7 -7.52 1.31 5.92
CA PHE A 7 -6.44 0.37 5.63
C PHE A 7 -6.25 -0.65 6.74
N THR A 8 -5.54 -1.73 6.44
CA THR A 8 -5.08 -2.72 7.42
C THR A 8 -3.63 -3.07 7.10
N VAL A 9 -2.81 -3.17 8.14
CA VAL A 9 -1.42 -3.61 8.02
C VAL A 9 -1.30 -4.95 8.73
N THR A 10 -0.71 -5.92 8.03
CA THR A 10 -0.31 -7.20 8.62
C THR A 10 1.11 -7.52 8.18
N GLN A 11 1.78 -8.42 8.88
CA GLN A 11 3.12 -8.86 8.51
C GLN A 11 3.28 -10.34 8.81
N ASP A 12 4.16 -10.99 8.05
CA ASP A 12 4.71 -12.31 8.40
C ASP A 12 6.23 -12.20 8.58
N ASP A 13 6.92 -13.33 8.68
CA ASP A 13 8.38 -13.38 8.88
C ASP A 13 9.19 -12.81 7.70
N LYS A 14 8.54 -12.51 6.57
CA LYS A 14 9.19 -12.11 5.32
C LYS A 14 8.68 -10.77 4.81
N MET A 15 7.39 -10.48 4.89
CA MET A 15 6.77 -9.35 4.19
C MET A 15 5.79 -8.56 5.06
N VAL A 16 5.65 -7.28 4.71
CA VAL A 16 4.59 -6.41 5.19
C VAL A 16 3.48 -6.31 4.13
N TYR A 17 2.24 -6.40 4.58
CA TYR A 17 1.06 -6.36 3.74
C TYR A 17 0.24 -5.14 4.09
N VAL A 18 -0.02 -4.29 3.11
CA VAL A 18 -0.85 -3.10 3.27
C VAL A 18 -2.09 -3.26 2.41
N GLU A 19 -3.23 -3.49 3.07
CA GLU A 19 -4.54 -3.56 2.43
C GLU A 19 -5.19 -2.18 2.49
N ILE A 20 -5.53 -1.59 1.33
CA ILE A 20 -6.08 -0.23 1.25
C ILE A 20 -7.44 -0.25 0.56
N HIS A 21 -8.47 0.19 1.26
CA HIS A 21 -9.82 0.24 0.74
C HIS A 21 -10.09 1.56 -0.01
N VAL A 22 -10.13 1.48 -1.34
CA VAL A 22 -10.31 2.61 -2.27
C VAL A 22 -11.52 2.39 -3.19
N PRO A 23 -12.76 2.53 -2.69
CA PRO A 23 -13.95 2.27 -3.48
C PRO A 23 -14.12 3.31 -4.59
N TYR A 24 -14.58 2.85 -5.77
CA TYR A 24 -14.90 3.70 -6.93
C TYR A 24 -13.71 4.45 -7.55
N VAL A 25 -12.48 3.98 -7.30
CA VAL A 25 -11.25 4.57 -7.84
C VAL A 25 -10.77 3.80 -9.06
N ARG A 26 -10.26 4.52 -10.06
CA ARG A 26 -9.60 3.95 -11.24
C ARG A 26 -8.12 3.71 -10.92
N VAL A 27 -7.69 2.45 -10.99
CA VAL A 27 -6.30 2.01 -10.75
C VAL A 27 -5.27 2.69 -11.63
N THR A 28 -5.69 3.17 -12.80
CA THR A 28 -4.81 3.81 -13.78
C THR A 28 -4.11 5.05 -13.21
N GLU A 29 -4.59 5.60 -12.10
CA GLU A 29 -4.02 6.75 -11.39
C GLU A 29 -3.47 6.37 -9.99
N MET A 30 -3.21 5.08 -9.75
CA MET A 30 -2.65 4.60 -8.49
C MET A 30 -1.13 4.71 -8.51
N GLU A 31 -0.58 5.39 -7.52
CA GLU A 31 0.86 5.53 -7.31
C GLU A 31 1.19 5.16 -5.87
N TYR A 32 2.35 4.51 -5.66
CA TYR A 32 2.92 4.34 -4.34
C TYR A 32 4.43 4.49 -4.38
N HIS A 33 5.01 4.81 -3.23
CA HIS A 33 6.43 5.01 -3.05
C HIS A 33 6.87 4.41 -1.71
N ILE A 34 8.03 3.75 -1.72
CA ILE A 34 8.65 3.18 -0.53
C ILE A 34 10.07 3.74 -0.43
N ASP A 35 10.41 4.28 0.74
CA ASP A 35 11.74 4.81 1.04
C ASP A 35 12.14 4.44 2.46
N GLY A 36 12.98 3.42 2.59
CA GLY A 36 13.44 2.89 3.87
C GLY A 36 12.27 2.41 4.72
N THR A 37 11.87 3.20 5.71
CA THR A 37 10.74 2.89 6.61
C THR A 37 9.41 3.50 6.15
N SER A 38 9.42 4.31 5.09
CA SER A 38 8.28 5.12 4.68
C SER A 38 7.52 4.46 3.55
N PHE A 39 6.20 4.47 3.63
CA PHE A 39 5.30 4.05 2.57
C PHE A 39 4.27 5.14 2.30
N THR A 40 4.22 5.63 1.07
CA THR A 40 3.23 6.59 0.61
C THR A 40 2.39 5.97 -0.49
N PHE A 41 1.08 6.09 -0.39
CA PHE A 41 0.11 5.69 -1.40
C PHE A 41 -0.75 6.90 -1.78
N TRP A 42 -0.88 7.12 -3.08
CA TRP A 42 -1.70 8.16 -3.66
C TRP A 42 -2.62 7.58 -4.72
N CYS A 43 -3.92 7.85 -4.58
CA CYS A 43 -4.88 7.54 -5.62
C CYS A 43 -6.13 8.38 -5.41
N LYS A 44 -6.39 9.36 -6.29
CA LYS A 44 -7.39 10.41 -6.04
C LYS A 44 -8.77 9.83 -5.63
N PRO A 45 -9.38 10.31 -4.53
CA PRO A 45 -8.97 11.41 -3.65
C PRO A 45 -8.11 11.00 -2.45
N TYR A 46 -7.61 9.78 -2.41
CA TYR A 46 -6.96 9.17 -1.26
C TYR A 46 -5.47 9.44 -1.17
N LEU A 47 -5.02 9.74 0.05
CA LEU A 47 -3.62 9.77 0.45
C LEU A 47 -3.46 8.94 1.71
N LEU A 48 -2.49 8.02 1.70
CA LEU A 48 -2.06 7.28 2.87
C LEU A 48 -0.54 7.41 2.98
N ASN A 49 -0.06 7.84 4.14
CA ASN A 49 1.36 7.93 4.45
C ASN A 49 1.61 7.18 5.76
N LEU A 50 2.44 6.14 5.70
CA LEU A 50 2.79 5.27 6.82
C LEU A 50 4.30 5.32 7.05
N THR A 51 4.70 5.22 8.32
CA THR A 51 6.07 5.01 8.72
C THR A 51 6.13 3.73 9.55
N PHE A 52 6.85 2.74 9.05
CA PHE A 52 7.02 1.45 9.73
C PHE A 52 8.18 1.52 10.74
N PRO A 53 8.15 0.67 11.79
CA PRO A 53 9.22 0.63 12.77
C PRO A 53 10.52 0.01 12.25
N GLY A 54 10.46 -0.74 11.14
CA GLY A 54 11.60 -1.37 10.47
C GLY A 54 11.66 -0.96 9.00
N GLY A 55 12.85 -1.10 8.40
CA GLY A 55 13.03 -0.86 6.98
C GLY A 55 12.24 -1.86 6.15
N VAL A 56 11.54 -1.37 5.14
CA VAL A 56 10.86 -2.15 4.11
C VAL A 56 11.51 -1.83 2.78
N VAL A 57 11.89 -2.87 2.03
CA VAL A 57 12.53 -2.72 0.73
C VAL A 57 11.54 -3.05 -0.37
N ASP A 58 11.40 -2.18 -1.36
CA ASP A 58 10.68 -2.46 -2.61
C ASP A 58 11.52 -3.41 -3.47
N ASP A 59 11.43 -4.71 -3.19
CA ASP A 59 12.06 -5.78 -3.98
C ASP A 59 11.13 -6.21 -5.13
N ASP A 60 11.63 -6.93 -6.14
CA ASP A 60 10.87 -7.43 -7.31
C ASP A 60 9.65 -8.32 -6.94
N ARG A 61 9.54 -8.70 -5.66
CA ARG A 61 8.43 -9.44 -5.08
C ARG A 61 7.32 -8.55 -4.55
N ALA A 62 7.59 -7.27 -4.31
CA ALA A 62 6.58 -6.29 -3.98
C ALA A 62 5.61 -6.21 -5.17
N LYS A 63 4.34 -6.47 -4.88
CA LYS A 63 3.28 -6.54 -5.87
C LYS A 63 2.08 -5.82 -5.33
N ALA A 64 1.77 -4.65 -5.86
CA ALA A 64 0.46 -4.07 -5.69
C ALA A 64 -0.56 -4.89 -6.49
N VAL A 65 -1.32 -5.75 -5.81
CA VAL A 65 -2.42 -6.50 -6.44
C VAL A 65 -3.70 -5.72 -6.19
N TYR A 66 -4.27 -5.22 -7.28
CA TYR A 66 -5.56 -4.57 -7.26
C TYR A 66 -6.66 -5.55 -7.65
N ASP A 67 -7.66 -5.68 -6.77
CA ASP A 67 -8.85 -6.50 -7.00
C ASP A 67 -10.11 -5.62 -6.95
N ILE A 68 -10.80 -5.50 -8.08
CA ILE A 68 -12.01 -4.68 -8.27
C ILE A 68 -13.20 -5.28 -7.50
N ASN A 69 -13.16 -6.58 -7.22
CA ASN A 69 -14.28 -7.34 -6.68
C ASN A 69 -14.10 -7.69 -5.19
N LYS A 70 -12.89 -7.54 -4.64
CA LYS A 70 -12.59 -7.69 -3.21
C LYS A 70 -11.46 -6.75 -2.81
N VAL A 71 -11.63 -6.10 -1.66
CA VAL A 71 -10.60 -5.45 -0.82
C VAL A 71 -9.16 -5.67 -1.32
N THR A 72 -8.57 -4.63 -1.91
CA THR A 72 -7.22 -4.57 -2.47
C THR A 72 -6.16 -5.10 -1.48
N ARG A 73 -5.44 -6.17 -1.87
CA ARG A 73 -4.31 -6.74 -1.12
C ARG A 73 -3.00 -6.39 -1.83
N SER A 74 -2.25 -5.42 -1.31
CA SER A 74 -0.93 -5.08 -1.85
C SER A 74 0.19 -5.70 -1.00
N PHE A 75 1.10 -6.40 -1.67
CA PHE A 75 2.31 -7.00 -1.12
C PHE A 75 3.42 -5.95 -1.13
N ILE A 76 4.02 -5.64 0.02
CA ILE A 76 5.12 -4.69 0.10
C ILE A 76 6.32 -5.35 0.81
N GLY A 77 7.26 -5.79 -0.01
CA GLY A 77 8.69 -5.80 0.33
C GLY A 77 9.20 -6.74 1.42
N ASN A 78 10.48 -7.09 1.36
CA ASN A 78 11.15 -7.94 2.35
C ASN A 78 12.02 -7.09 3.30
N MET A 79 12.23 -7.58 4.54
CA MET A 79 13.31 -7.12 5.44
C MET A 79 14.68 -7.56 4.93
#